data_AF-A0A1B9M3A9-F1
#
_entry.id   AF-A0A1B9M3A9-F1
#
_cell.length_a   1.000
_cell.length_b   1.000
_cell.length_c   1.000
_cell.angle_alpha   90.00
_cell.angle_beta   90.00
_cell.angle_gamma   90.00
#
_symmetry.space_group_name_H-M   'P 1'
#
loop_
_entity.id
_entity.type
_entity.pdbx_description
1 polymer ?
#
loop_
_entity_poly.entity_id
_entity_poly.type
_entity_poly.pdbx_seq_one_letter_code
_entity_poly.pdbx_strand_id
1 'polypeptide(L)'
;MPICKNWPADESKTIVVLPFPHETGENDTYDLDVLLINSQSGELIANRWQVDALISDAIRLDSFDIDTARYQLNPQTLAFGIRFNYVGSSQANPFLMQYLNLYVEQGKKLRQVITQLPMTQSSGEWDTNCDGEFETHDRKIILGNNTTNDYVDLIISEKAQNQIYKENDKSECIEQVINLPKKKTFLHYNGVEYSVTTSIE
;
A
#
# COMPACT_ATOMS: atom_id res chain seq x y z
N MET A 1 -1.13 -4.22 15.15
CA MET A 1 -0.90 -3.19 16.20
C MET A 1 -1.54 -1.89 15.76
N PRO A 2 -2.18 -1.12 16.66
CA PRO A 2 -2.71 0.19 16.33
C PRO A 2 -1.57 1.18 16.07
N ILE A 3 -1.73 2.06 15.10
CA ILE A 3 -0.76 3.12 14.78
C ILE A 3 -1.46 4.47 14.64
N CYS A 4 -0.75 5.56 14.92
CA CYS A 4 -1.26 6.90 14.71
C CYS A 4 -0.18 7.86 14.20
N LYS A 5 -0.59 8.90 13.48
CA LYS A 5 0.30 9.93 12.94
C LYS A 5 -0.44 11.25 12.80
N ASN A 6 0.14 12.34 13.29
CA ASN A 6 -0.38 13.69 13.03
C ASN A 6 -0.34 13.96 11.52
N TRP A 7 -1.41 14.54 10.95
CA TRP A 7 -1.51 14.78 9.52
C TRP A 7 -0.79 16.08 9.14
N PRO A 8 0.36 16.04 8.44
CA PRO A 8 1.15 17.24 8.21
C PRO A 8 0.47 18.33 7.36
N ALA A 9 -0.60 17.97 6.65
CA ALA A 9 -1.36 18.94 5.87
C ALA A 9 -2.45 19.67 6.66
N ASP A 10 -2.81 19.15 7.83
CA ASP A 10 -3.73 19.74 8.78
C ASP A 10 -3.35 19.25 10.19
N GLU A 11 -2.42 19.96 10.84
CA GLU A 11 -1.84 19.56 12.12
C GLU A 11 -2.87 19.50 13.27
N SER A 12 -4.07 20.03 13.06
CA SER A 12 -5.20 19.90 13.99
C SER A 12 -5.81 18.50 14.00
N LYS A 13 -5.39 17.62 13.07
CA LYS A 13 -5.94 16.28 12.88
C LYS A 13 -4.88 15.18 12.97
N THR A 14 -5.24 14.07 13.59
CA THR A 14 -4.41 12.87 13.69
C THR A 14 -5.13 11.70 13.04
N ILE A 15 -4.40 10.94 12.22
CA ILE A 15 -4.86 9.70 11.60
C ILE A 15 -4.56 8.56 12.57
N VAL A 16 -5.53 7.68 12.81
CA VAL A 16 -5.38 6.48 13.63
C VAL A 16 -5.86 5.26 12.85
N VAL A 17 -5.12 4.16 12.94
CA VAL A 17 -5.47 2.88 12.33
C VAL A 17 -5.57 1.84 13.43
N LEU A 18 -6.75 1.25 13.57
CA LEU A 18 -7.07 0.26 14.59
C LEU A 18 -7.45 -1.07 13.93
N PRO A 19 -6.54 -2.06 13.86
CA PRO A 19 -6.89 -3.39 13.43
C PRO A 19 -7.51 -4.19 14.58
N PHE A 20 -8.62 -4.87 14.31
CA PHE A 20 -9.34 -5.72 15.26
C PHE A 20 -9.27 -7.16 14.76
N PRO A 21 -8.42 -8.01 15.35
CA PRO A 21 -8.36 -9.41 14.97
C PRO A 21 -9.66 -10.12 15.37
N HIS A 22 -10.14 -10.99 14.49
CA HIS A 22 -11.07 -12.05 14.84
C HIS A 22 -10.73 -13.33 14.11
N GLU A 23 -11.04 -14.46 14.73
CA GLU A 23 -10.82 -15.77 14.12
C GLU A 23 -12.01 -16.11 13.21
N THR A 24 -11.74 -16.28 11.92
CA THR A 24 -12.69 -16.77 10.93
C THR A 24 -12.19 -18.10 10.36
N GLY A 25 -12.12 -19.13 11.20
CA GLY A 25 -11.69 -20.47 10.78
C GLY A 25 -10.16 -20.64 10.78
N GLU A 26 -9.56 -20.93 9.62
CA GLU A 26 -8.13 -21.30 9.48
C GLU A 26 -7.18 -20.10 9.34
N ASN A 27 -7.71 -18.89 9.05
CA ASN A 27 -6.92 -17.70 8.75
C ASN A 27 -7.16 -16.56 9.75
N ASP A 28 -6.12 -15.78 10.02
CA ASP A 28 -6.22 -14.57 10.83
C ASP A 28 -6.89 -13.46 10.00
N THR A 29 -8.06 -12.99 10.42
CA THR A 29 -8.77 -11.91 9.73
C THR A 29 -8.87 -10.68 10.64
N TYR A 30 -8.82 -9.50 10.04
CA TYR A 30 -8.89 -8.24 10.77
C TYR A 30 -9.97 -7.34 10.20
N ASP A 31 -10.88 -6.94 11.07
CA ASP A 31 -11.64 -5.71 10.87
C ASP A 31 -10.69 -4.51 11.02
N LEU A 32 -11.00 -3.42 10.33
CA LEU A 32 -10.17 -2.20 10.36
C LEU A 32 -11.05 -0.99 10.62
N ASP A 33 -10.74 -0.23 11.68
CA ASP A 33 -11.25 1.14 11.82
C ASP A 33 -10.13 2.14 11.50
N VAL A 34 -10.36 2.96 10.50
CA VAL A 34 -9.52 4.13 10.21
C VAL A 34 -10.23 5.34 10.78
N LEU A 35 -9.54 6.08 11.66
CA LEU A 35 -10.07 7.27 12.32
C LEU A 35 -9.31 8.51 11.89
N LEU A 36 -10.03 9.62 11.86
CA LEU A 36 -9.51 10.96 11.86
C LEU A 36 -10.03 11.64 13.12
N ILE A 37 -9.11 12.05 13.99
CA ILE A 37 -9.44 12.65 15.29
C ILE A 37 -8.86 14.05 15.40
N ASN A 38 -9.44 14.89 16.25
CA ASN A 38 -8.84 16.15 16.64
C ASN A 38 -7.59 15.90 17.47
N SER A 39 -6.44 16.44 17.06
CA SER A 39 -5.14 16.22 17.70
C SER A 39 -5.07 16.76 19.14
N GLN A 40 -5.90 17.75 19.49
CA GLN A 40 -5.89 18.37 20.82
C GLN A 40 -6.90 17.72 21.77
N SER A 41 -8.16 17.56 21.34
CA SER A 41 -9.23 17.03 22.20
C SER A 41 -9.36 15.51 22.16
N GLY A 42 -8.82 14.84 21.12
CA GLY A 42 -9.04 13.43 20.87
C GLY A 42 -10.44 13.09 20.33
N GLU A 43 -11.28 14.11 20.07
CA GLU A 43 -12.63 13.90 19.56
C GLU A 43 -12.62 13.33 18.14
N LEU A 44 -13.54 12.40 17.88
CA LEU A 44 -13.70 11.79 16.57
C LEU A 44 -14.25 12.81 15.56
N ILE A 45 -13.50 13.06 14.49
CA ILE A 45 -13.92 13.89 13.36
C ILE A 45 -14.65 13.01 12.33
N ALA A 46 -13.99 11.94 11.90
CA ALA A 46 -14.51 11.01 10.90
C ALA A 46 -13.94 9.61 11.09
N ASN A 47 -14.68 8.58 10.68
CA ASN A 47 -14.15 7.22 10.64
C ASN A 47 -14.62 6.40 9.44
N ARG A 48 -13.97 5.26 9.26
CA ARG A 48 -14.39 4.17 8.38
C ARG A 48 -14.07 2.83 9.01
N TRP A 49 -15.13 2.18 9.50
CA TRP A 49 -15.15 0.78 9.88
C TRP A 49 -15.25 -0.11 8.64
N GLN A 50 -14.43 -1.15 8.59
CA GLN A 50 -14.36 -2.10 7.48
C GLN A 50 -14.31 -3.51 8.05
N VAL A 51 -15.29 -4.33 7.71
CA VAL A 51 -15.37 -5.73 8.12
C VAL A 51 -14.49 -6.57 7.20
N ASP A 52 -13.79 -7.56 7.76
CA ASP A 52 -12.91 -8.51 7.07
C ASP A 52 -11.94 -7.80 6.10
N ALA A 53 -11.41 -6.67 6.54
CA ALA A 53 -10.65 -5.75 5.68
C ALA A 53 -9.30 -6.31 5.26
N LEU A 54 -8.71 -7.19 6.09
CA LEU A 54 -7.39 -7.76 5.91
C LEU A 54 -7.42 -9.25 6.29
N ILE A 55 -6.75 -10.07 5.51
CA ILE A 55 -6.61 -11.51 5.73
C ILE A 55 -5.11 -11.81 5.80
N SER A 56 -4.71 -12.54 6.82
CA SER A 56 -3.35 -12.99 7.07
C SER A 56 -3.33 -14.51 7.11
N ASP A 57 -2.59 -15.10 6.18
CA ASP A 57 -2.46 -16.56 5.99
C ASP A 57 -0.97 -16.86 5.67
N ALA A 58 -0.69 -17.73 4.70
CA ALA A 58 0.66 -18.07 4.22
C ALA A 58 1.50 -16.82 3.87
N ILE A 59 0.83 -15.75 3.43
CA ILE A 59 1.41 -14.42 3.32
C ILE A 59 0.81 -13.59 4.47
N ARG A 60 1.60 -13.42 5.53
CA ARG A 60 1.12 -12.80 6.77
C ARG A 60 1.14 -11.28 6.67
N LEU A 61 0.17 -10.64 7.31
CA LEU A 61 0.22 -9.21 7.56
C LEU A 61 1.36 -8.92 8.55
N ASP A 62 2.31 -8.10 8.13
CA ASP A 62 3.51 -7.77 8.90
C ASP A 62 3.34 -6.44 9.66
N SER A 63 2.96 -5.39 8.93
CA SER A 63 2.97 -4.03 9.45
C SER A 63 2.01 -3.09 8.71
N PHE A 64 1.79 -1.93 9.32
CA PHE A 64 0.98 -0.84 8.80
C PHE A 64 1.82 0.43 8.74
N ASP A 65 1.58 1.29 7.75
CA ASP A 65 2.15 2.63 7.71
C ASP A 65 1.08 3.67 7.33
N ILE A 66 1.16 4.86 7.93
CA ILE A 66 0.34 6.01 7.52
C ILE A 66 1.12 6.83 6.50
N ASP A 67 0.64 6.82 5.26
CA ASP A 67 1.13 7.62 4.16
C ASP A 67 0.47 9.00 4.15
N THR A 68 1.29 10.03 4.29
CA THR A 68 0.86 11.43 4.31
C THR A 68 1.42 12.21 3.12
N ALA A 69 1.77 11.53 2.03
CA ALA A 69 2.10 12.19 0.77
C ALA A 69 0.93 13.08 0.32
N ARG A 70 1.25 14.13 -0.45
CA ARG A 70 0.28 15.16 -0.83
C ARG A 70 -0.61 14.69 -1.97
N TYR A 71 -1.57 13.81 -1.68
CA TYR A 71 -2.58 13.32 -2.63
C TYR A 71 -3.72 14.35 -2.80
N GLN A 72 -3.41 15.51 -3.37
CA GLN A 72 -4.40 16.55 -3.64
C GLN A 72 -5.27 16.13 -4.84
N LEU A 73 -6.42 15.53 -4.57
CA LEU A 73 -7.28 14.97 -5.61
C LEU A 73 -8.07 16.06 -6.36
N ASN A 74 -8.42 17.14 -5.67
CA ASN A 74 -8.96 18.37 -6.25
C ASN A 74 -8.68 19.56 -5.30
N PRO A 75 -9.03 20.82 -5.62
CA PRO A 75 -8.64 21.97 -4.78
C PRO A 75 -9.11 21.92 -3.33
N GLN A 76 -10.16 21.16 -3.02
CA GLN A 76 -10.76 21.06 -1.69
C GLN A 76 -10.50 19.70 -1.02
N THR A 77 -10.03 18.71 -1.76
CA THR A 77 -9.90 17.32 -1.28
C THR A 77 -8.44 16.89 -1.28
N LEU A 78 -7.93 16.68 -0.06
CA LEU A 78 -6.65 16.03 0.17
C LEU A 78 -6.89 14.65 0.75
N ALA A 79 -6.31 13.62 0.13
CA ALA A 79 -6.34 12.27 0.66
C ALA A 79 -5.10 11.98 1.53
N PHE A 80 -5.24 11.01 2.43
CA PHE A 80 -4.13 10.31 3.08
C PHE A 80 -4.23 8.82 2.80
N GLY A 81 -3.12 8.10 2.98
CA GLY A 81 -3.04 6.69 2.67
C GLY A 81 -2.74 5.83 3.90
N ILE A 82 -3.23 4.59 3.86
CA ILE A 82 -2.79 3.52 4.76
C ILE A 82 -2.13 2.45 3.91
N ARG A 83 -0.89 2.11 4.26
CA ARG A 83 -0.13 1.02 3.63
C ARG A 83 -0.20 -0.23 4.49
N PHE A 84 -0.33 -1.37 3.82
CA PHE A 84 -0.39 -2.70 4.44
C PHE A 84 0.75 -3.53 3.87
N ASN A 85 1.66 -3.97 4.74
CA ASN A 85 2.81 -4.78 4.35
C ASN A 85 2.54 -6.24 4.67
N TYR A 86 2.80 -7.10 3.70
CA TYR A 86 2.59 -8.54 3.74
C TYR A 86 3.90 -9.25 3.41
N VAL A 87 4.19 -10.34 4.09
CA VAL A 87 5.44 -11.09 3.91
C VAL A 87 5.19 -12.60 3.94
N GLY A 88 5.89 -13.33 3.08
CA GLY A 88 5.98 -14.78 3.15
C GLY A 88 6.83 -15.25 4.32
N SER A 89 6.73 -16.53 4.67
CA SER A 89 7.57 -17.16 5.71
C SER A 89 8.72 -18.00 5.13
N SER A 90 8.67 -18.36 3.85
CA SER A 90 9.70 -19.19 3.21
C SER A 90 10.96 -18.38 2.94
N GLN A 91 12.10 -18.85 3.46
CA GLN A 91 13.41 -18.26 3.13
C GLN A 91 13.84 -18.63 1.72
N ALA A 92 13.50 -19.84 1.27
CA ALA A 92 13.83 -20.31 -0.08
C ALA A 92 12.88 -19.73 -1.14
N ASN A 93 11.70 -19.26 -0.76
CA ASN A 93 10.74 -18.61 -1.65
C ASN A 93 10.25 -17.31 -1.01
N PRO A 94 11.13 -16.30 -0.88
CA PRO A 94 10.78 -15.05 -0.22
C PRO A 94 9.71 -14.32 -1.01
N PHE A 95 8.81 -13.68 -0.28
CA PHE A 95 7.71 -12.90 -0.85
C PHE A 95 7.44 -11.67 0.03
N LEU A 96 7.20 -10.54 -0.61
CA LEU A 96 6.76 -9.29 0.02
C LEU A 96 5.72 -8.64 -0.89
N MET A 97 4.66 -8.12 -0.29
CA MET A 97 3.65 -7.32 -0.98
C MET A 97 3.26 -6.13 -0.10
N GLN A 98 3.11 -4.97 -0.71
CA GLN A 98 2.59 -3.78 -0.05
C GLN A 98 1.39 -3.26 -0.84
N TYR A 99 0.28 -3.05 -0.14
CA TYR A 99 -0.92 -2.41 -0.68
C TYR A 99 -1.11 -1.02 -0.11
N LEU A 100 -1.77 -0.13 -0.86
CA LEU A 100 -2.17 1.20 -0.42
C LEU A 100 -3.68 1.39 -0.57
N ASN A 101 -4.33 1.81 0.50
CA ASN A 101 -5.67 2.41 0.43
C ASN A 101 -5.53 3.92 0.57
N LEU A 102 -6.33 4.69 -0.18
CA LEU A 102 -6.45 6.14 0.00
C LEU A 102 -7.82 6.50 0.57
N TYR A 103 -7.84 7.45 1.49
CA TYR A 103 -9.05 7.93 2.16
C TYR A 103 -9.18 9.44 2.04
N VAL A 104 -10.40 9.92 1.87
CA VAL A 104 -10.78 11.33 1.91
C VAL A 104 -11.79 11.58 3.02
N GLU A 105 -11.69 12.74 3.65
CA GLU A 105 -12.69 13.20 4.61
C GLU A 105 -13.97 13.62 3.88
N GLN A 106 -15.12 13.09 4.30
CA GLN A 106 -16.44 13.47 3.80
C GLN A 106 -17.42 13.62 4.97
N GLY A 107 -17.44 14.82 5.55
CA GLY A 107 -18.20 15.08 6.78
C GLY A 107 -17.71 14.19 7.91
N LYS A 108 -18.63 13.44 8.55
CA LYS A 108 -18.30 12.53 9.67
C LYS A 108 -17.82 11.15 9.25
N LYS A 109 -17.53 10.94 7.96
CA LYS A 109 -17.09 9.65 7.41
C LYS A 109 -15.80 9.81 6.62
N LEU A 110 -14.97 8.78 6.66
CA LEU A 110 -13.87 8.63 5.72
C LEU A 110 -14.35 7.81 4.53
N ARG A 111 -14.15 8.33 3.33
CA ARG A 111 -14.45 7.60 2.10
C ARG A 111 -13.13 7.07 1.54
N GLN A 112 -13.03 5.75 1.39
CA GLN A 112 -11.93 5.13 0.67
C GLN A 112 -12.14 5.36 -0.83
N VAL A 113 -11.11 5.89 -1.48
CA VAL A 113 -11.11 6.23 -2.90
C VAL A 113 -10.11 5.38 -3.69
N ILE A 114 -9.24 4.64 -3.01
CA ILE A 114 -8.42 3.56 -3.58
C ILE A 114 -8.49 2.38 -2.62
N THR A 115 -8.74 1.19 -3.17
CA THR A 115 -8.78 -0.07 -2.45
C THR A 115 -7.61 -0.95 -2.89
N GLN A 116 -6.75 -1.32 -1.95
CA GLN A 116 -5.62 -2.25 -2.09
C GLN A 116 -4.82 -2.08 -3.38
N LEU A 117 -4.35 -0.87 -3.68
CA LEU A 117 -3.45 -0.65 -4.82
C LEU A 117 -2.09 -1.29 -4.53
N PRO A 118 -1.61 -2.24 -5.36
CA PRO A 118 -0.26 -2.78 -5.23
C PRO A 118 0.78 -1.66 -5.37
N MET A 119 1.67 -1.54 -4.39
CA MET A 119 2.71 -0.51 -4.33
C MET A 119 4.10 -1.10 -4.52
N THR A 120 4.45 -2.08 -3.69
CA THR A 120 5.71 -2.81 -3.81
C THR A 120 5.40 -4.30 -3.81
N GLN A 121 6.04 -5.04 -4.70
CA GLN A 121 5.98 -6.49 -4.74
C GLN A 121 7.39 -7.00 -4.95
N SER A 122 7.80 -8.01 -4.18
CA SER A 122 9.05 -8.71 -4.37
C SER A 122 8.82 -10.19 -4.17
N SER A 123 9.35 -11.00 -5.06
CA SER A 123 9.27 -12.46 -4.97
C SER A 123 10.51 -13.09 -5.57
N GLY A 124 10.90 -14.27 -5.10
CA GLY A 124 12.03 -14.97 -5.68
C GLY A 124 12.12 -16.42 -5.27
N GLU A 125 13.14 -17.08 -5.81
CA GLU A 125 13.61 -18.40 -5.41
C GLU A 125 15.06 -18.26 -4.98
N TRP A 126 15.40 -18.87 -3.85
CA TRP A 126 16.73 -18.78 -3.25
C TRP A 126 17.16 -20.13 -2.70
N ASP A 127 18.41 -20.51 -2.94
CA ASP A 127 19.04 -21.67 -2.31
C ASP A 127 19.32 -21.46 -0.81
N THR A 128 19.00 -20.28 -0.26
CA THR A 128 19.27 -19.81 1.11
C THR A 128 20.75 -19.62 1.46
N ASN A 129 21.62 -19.62 0.46
CA ASN A 129 23.07 -19.43 0.59
C ASN A 129 23.57 -18.32 -0.34
N CYS A 130 23.45 -18.49 -1.65
CA CYS A 130 23.78 -17.46 -2.65
C CYS A 130 22.90 -17.54 -3.90
N ASP A 131 22.82 -18.70 -4.56
CA ASP A 131 22.19 -18.82 -5.86
C ASP A 131 20.68 -18.55 -5.77
N GLY A 132 20.21 -17.53 -6.49
CA GLY A 132 18.80 -17.14 -6.44
C GLY A 132 18.42 -16.13 -7.49
N GLU A 133 17.12 -16.06 -7.73
CA GLU A 133 16.50 -15.15 -8.70
C GLU A 133 15.31 -14.45 -8.05
N PHE A 134 15.23 -13.13 -8.22
CA PHE A 134 14.22 -12.29 -7.60
C PHE A 134 13.67 -11.32 -8.64
N GLU A 135 12.37 -11.05 -8.56
CA GLU A 135 11.69 -9.99 -9.29
C GLU A 135 11.12 -8.99 -8.28
N THR A 136 11.31 -7.70 -8.55
CA THR A 136 10.77 -6.63 -7.72
C THR A 136 10.05 -5.60 -8.58
N HIS A 137 8.86 -5.19 -8.16
CA HIS A 137 8.07 -4.10 -8.74
C HIS A 137 7.87 -3.02 -7.68
N ASP A 138 8.29 -1.79 -7.98
CA ASP A 138 8.06 -0.61 -7.16
C ASP A 138 7.23 0.42 -7.93
N ARG A 139 6.13 0.84 -7.31
CA ARG A 139 5.15 1.75 -7.91
C ARG A 139 5.06 3.05 -7.13
N LYS A 140 4.80 4.13 -7.85
CA LYS A 140 4.53 5.45 -7.28
C LYS A 140 3.30 6.06 -7.92
N ILE A 141 2.49 6.73 -7.11
CA ILE A 141 1.38 7.55 -7.60
C ILE A 141 1.93 8.92 -7.99
N ILE A 142 1.59 9.37 -9.18
CA ILE A 142 1.82 10.73 -9.68
C ILE A 142 0.45 11.34 -9.97
N LEU A 143 0.23 12.57 -9.53
CA LEU A 143 -0.99 13.31 -9.88
C LEU A 143 -0.90 13.77 -11.34
N GLY A 144 -1.91 13.45 -12.13
CA GLY A 144 -2.04 13.87 -13.52
C GLY A 144 -2.50 15.32 -13.66
N ASN A 145 -2.52 15.79 -14.91
CA ASN A 145 -2.99 17.14 -15.24
C ASN A 145 -4.47 17.19 -15.66
N ASN A 146 -5.04 16.02 -15.98
CA ASN A 146 -6.44 15.89 -16.38
C ASN A 146 -7.29 15.57 -15.15
N THR A 147 -8.58 15.87 -15.23
CA THR A 147 -9.57 15.52 -14.21
C THR A 147 -10.68 14.69 -14.81
N THR A 148 -11.15 13.70 -14.06
CA THR A 148 -12.31 12.87 -14.36
C THR A 148 -13.21 12.85 -13.14
N ASN A 149 -14.49 13.19 -13.28
CA ASN A 149 -15.45 13.26 -12.16
C ASN A 149 -14.93 14.09 -10.97
N ASP A 150 -14.43 15.30 -11.27
CA ASP A 150 -13.89 16.29 -10.34
C ASP A 150 -12.59 15.94 -9.61
N TYR A 151 -12.02 14.74 -9.80
CA TYR A 151 -10.72 14.38 -9.25
C TYR A 151 -9.67 14.28 -10.35
N VAL A 152 -8.41 14.62 -10.03
CA VAL A 152 -7.28 14.44 -10.95
C VAL A 152 -7.10 12.96 -11.29
N ASP A 153 -6.74 12.68 -12.53
CA ASP A 153 -6.33 11.33 -12.92
C ASP A 153 -5.03 10.97 -12.17
N LEU A 154 -4.90 9.71 -11.77
CA LEU A 154 -3.69 9.22 -11.13
C LEU A 154 -2.86 8.43 -12.13
N ILE A 155 -1.54 8.61 -12.08
CA ILE A 155 -0.59 7.88 -12.92
C ILE A 155 0.24 6.98 -12.00
N ILE A 156 0.06 5.67 -12.14
CA ILE A 156 0.85 4.66 -11.44
C ILE A 156 2.11 4.41 -12.27
N SER A 157 3.25 4.91 -11.81
CA SER A 157 4.54 4.69 -12.45
C SER A 157 5.24 3.51 -11.80
N GLU A 158 5.50 2.47 -12.57
CA GLU A 158 6.20 1.26 -12.14
C GLU A 158 7.67 1.28 -12.59
N LYS A 159 8.54 0.86 -11.68
CA LYS A 159 9.88 0.39 -11.97
C LYS A 159 9.95 -1.08 -11.56
N ALA A 160 10.39 -1.93 -12.47
CA ALA A 160 10.60 -3.33 -12.16
C ALA A 160 12.04 -3.75 -12.47
N GLN A 161 12.54 -4.74 -11.74
CA GLN A 161 13.89 -5.26 -11.94
C GLN A 161 13.94 -6.76 -11.62
N ASN A 162 14.82 -7.47 -12.32
CA ASN A 162 15.21 -8.82 -11.96
C ASN A 162 16.59 -8.78 -11.33
N GLN A 163 16.78 -9.52 -10.25
CA GLN A 163 18.05 -9.68 -9.55
C GLN A 163 18.44 -11.15 -9.60
N ILE A 164 19.65 -11.42 -10.04
CA ILE A 164 20.22 -12.77 -10.10
C ILE A 164 21.45 -12.77 -9.21
N TYR A 165 21.47 -13.67 -8.24
CA TYR A 165 22.61 -13.92 -7.36
C TYR A 165 23.26 -15.23 -7.77
N LYS A 166 24.59 -15.22 -7.88
CA LYS A 166 25.40 -16.42 -8.17
C LYS A 166 26.71 -16.41 -7.43
N GLU A 167 27.17 -17.58 -7.00
CA GLU A 167 28.52 -17.74 -6.48
C GLU A 167 29.54 -17.70 -7.63
N ASN A 168 30.60 -16.89 -7.48
CA ASN A 168 31.69 -16.82 -8.46
C ASN A 168 32.82 -17.82 -8.14
N ASP A 169 33.83 -17.93 -9.02
CA ASP A 169 34.98 -18.84 -8.84
C ASP A 169 35.81 -18.59 -7.55
N LYS A 170 35.57 -17.48 -6.85
CA LYS A 170 36.22 -17.11 -5.58
C LYS A 170 35.33 -17.34 -4.36
N SER A 171 34.18 -18.00 -4.53
CA SER A 171 33.16 -18.16 -3.49
C SER A 171 32.59 -16.84 -2.97
N GLU A 172 32.54 -15.82 -3.82
CA GLU A 172 31.86 -14.57 -3.52
C GLU A 172 30.48 -14.58 -4.18
N CYS A 173 29.45 -14.19 -3.43
CA CYS A 173 28.11 -14.04 -3.97
C CYS A 173 28.01 -12.72 -4.74
N ILE A 174 27.84 -12.80 -6.06
CA ILE A 174 27.74 -11.64 -6.95
C ILE A 174 26.30 -11.41 -7.38
N GLU A 175 25.92 -10.14 -7.44
CA GLU A 175 24.58 -9.70 -7.88
C GLU A 175 24.64 -9.15 -9.31
N GLN A 176 23.67 -9.55 -10.12
CA GLN A 176 23.36 -8.94 -11.40
C GLN A 176 21.95 -8.37 -11.38
N VAL A 177 21.82 -7.06 -11.61
CA VAL A 177 20.53 -6.36 -11.68
C VAL A 177 20.17 -6.04 -13.13
N ILE A 178 18.98 -6.47 -13.55
CA ILE A 178 18.41 -6.20 -14.87
C ILE A 178 17.18 -5.31 -14.68
N ASN A 179 17.30 -4.05 -15.06
CA ASN A 179 16.17 -3.11 -15.01
C ASN A 179 15.21 -3.37 -16.17
N LEU A 180 13.92 -3.49 -15.86
CA LEU A 180 12.87 -3.64 -16.86
C LEU A 180 12.37 -2.27 -17.35
N PRO A 181 11.78 -2.21 -18.57
CA PRO A 181 11.17 -0.99 -19.07
C PRO A 181 10.10 -0.46 -18.10
N LYS A 182 10.13 0.85 -17.84
CA LYS A 182 9.13 1.50 -16.99
C LYS A 182 7.74 1.36 -17.60
N LYS A 183 6.76 1.02 -16.77
CA LYS A 183 5.35 1.01 -17.14
C LYS A 183 4.60 2.16 -16.47
N LYS A 184 3.54 2.62 -17.12
CA LYS A 184 2.62 3.60 -16.57
C LYS A 184 1.20 3.13 -16.79
N THR A 185 0.40 3.19 -15.73
CA THR A 185 -1.03 2.93 -15.78
C THR A 185 -1.78 4.17 -15.31
N PHE A 186 -2.88 4.49 -15.97
CA PHE A 186 -3.70 5.65 -15.65
C PHE A 186 -4.97 5.17 -14.93
N LEU A 187 -5.24 5.73 -13.77
CA LEU A 187 -6.47 5.50 -13.03
C LEU A 187 -7.34 6.74 -13.12
N HIS A 188 -8.54 6.53 -13.64
CA HIS A 188 -9.57 7.56 -13.73
C HIS A 188 -10.57 7.38 -12.60
N TYR A 189 -10.94 8.47 -11.95
CA TYR A 189 -11.91 8.42 -10.87
C TYR A 189 -13.30 8.20 -11.46
N ASN A 190 -13.99 7.13 -11.05
CA ASN A 190 -15.28 6.72 -11.61
C ASN A 190 -16.49 7.42 -10.97
N GLY A 191 -16.26 8.40 -10.09
CA GLY A 191 -17.29 9.06 -9.27
C GLY A 191 -17.42 8.47 -7.86
N VAL A 192 -16.87 7.27 -7.62
CA VAL A 192 -16.86 6.57 -6.33
C VAL A 192 -15.44 6.25 -5.87
N GLU A 193 -14.58 5.75 -6.75
CA GLU A 193 -13.20 5.36 -6.45
C GLU A 193 -12.33 5.37 -7.72
N TYR A 194 -11.03 5.20 -7.55
CA TYR A 194 -10.13 4.78 -8.61
C TYR A 194 -10.06 3.26 -8.61
N SER A 195 -10.65 2.63 -9.62
CA SER A 195 -10.62 1.16 -9.74
C SER A 195 -9.21 0.70 -10.08
N VAL A 196 -8.63 -0.15 -9.23
CA VAL A 196 -7.37 -0.83 -9.53
C VAL A 196 -7.64 -1.85 -10.64
N THR A 197 -6.91 -1.74 -11.73
CA THR A 197 -7.06 -2.64 -12.88
C THR A 197 -6.09 -3.81 -12.76
N THR A 198 -6.44 -4.96 -13.35
CA THR A 198 -5.59 -6.16 -13.40
C THR A 198 -4.22 -5.95 -14.05
N SER A 199 -4.00 -4.84 -14.74
CA SER A 199 -2.69 -4.45 -15.27
C SER A 199 -1.70 -3.95 -14.19
N ILE A 200 -2.17 -3.79 -12.94
CA ILE A 200 -1.38 -3.34 -11.79
C ILE A 200 -1.26 -4.47 -10.73
N GLU A 201 -2.14 -5.47 -10.80
CA GLU A 201 -2.07 -6.73 -10.03
C GLU A 201 -0.99 -7.66 -10.59
#